data_AF-A0A961CFN9-F1
#
_entry.id   AF-A0A961CFN9-F1
#
_cell.length_a   1.000
_cell.length_b   1.000
_cell.length_c   1.000
_cell.angle_alpha   90.00
_cell.angle_beta   90.00
_cell.angle_gamma   90.00
#
_symmetry.space_group_name_H-M   'P 1'
#
loop_
_entity.id
_entity.type
_entity.pdbx_description
1 polymer ?
#
loop_
_entity_poly.entity_id
_entity_poly.type
_entity_poly.pdbx_seq_one_letter_code
_entity_poly.pdbx_strand_id
1 'polypeptide(L)'
;GLEAPQFWSRAGAGAWSVERFGRRLDLDALADEPVQHVCCHEADAFCRWSGTRLPTELEWEAAARWDPATGRARRYPWGDDAPTAAHANLGQRHDGPAAVGNFPAGASPLGVRGLIGDVWEWTASTFTPHPGYVTFPYAEYSEVFFGDEYRVLRGGSWAADPVAVRGAFRNWDYPIRRQIFCGLRVARDA
;
A
#
# COMPACT_ATOMS: atom_id res chain seq x y z
N GLY A 1 -4.47 0.53 26.56
CA GLY A 1 -4.49 0.04 25.16
C GLY A 1 -3.25 0.53 24.45
N LEU A 2 -3.06 0.23 23.16
CA LEU A 2 -2.07 0.93 22.35
C LEU A 2 -2.54 2.36 22.10
N GLU A 3 -1.69 3.36 22.32
CA GLU A 3 -2.03 4.78 22.20
C GLU A 3 -1.45 5.41 20.92
N ALA A 4 -0.47 4.76 20.30
CA ALA A 4 0.17 5.17 19.05
C ALA A 4 0.80 3.95 18.34
N PRO A 5 1.13 4.07 17.05
CA PRO A 5 1.90 3.05 16.33
C PRO A 5 3.24 2.74 17.01
N GLN A 6 3.69 1.49 16.91
CA GLN A 6 4.88 0.99 17.64
C GLN A 6 6.16 1.82 17.45
N PHE A 7 6.36 2.39 16.25
CA PHE A 7 7.58 3.14 15.92
C PHE A 7 7.46 4.65 16.16
N TRP A 8 6.34 5.09 16.73
CA TRP A 8 6.14 6.48 17.09
C TRP A 8 6.59 6.69 18.53
N SER A 9 7.37 7.74 18.75
CA SER A 9 7.92 8.07 20.06
C SER A 9 7.69 9.53 20.39
N ARG A 10 7.45 9.82 21.67
CA ARG A 10 7.27 11.17 22.20
C ARG A 10 7.94 11.25 23.57
N ALA A 11 8.70 12.31 23.82
CA ALA A 11 9.27 12.58 25.13
C ALA A 11 8.34 13.49 25.94
N GLY A 12 7.61 12.94 26.90
CA GLY A 12 6.65 13.69 27.73
C GLY A 12 5.60 14.39 26.88
N ALA A 13 5.46 15.72 27.05
CA ALA A 13 4.56 16.56 26.26
C ALA A 13 5.18 17.09 24.94
N GLY A 14 6.35 16.61 24.52
CA GLY A 14 7.06 17.08 23.31
C GLY A 14 6.38 16.73 21.99
N ALA A 15 7.03 16.97 20.84
CA ALA A 15 6.51 16.54 19.55
C ALA A 15 6.62 15.01 19.37
N TRP A 16 5.74 14.43 18.55
CA TRP A 16 5.88 13.04 18.11
C TRP A 16 6.95 12.94 17.03
N SER A 17 7.68 11.82 17.05
CA SER A 17 8.77 11.56 16.13
C SER A 17 8.89 10.08 15.78
N VAL A 18 9.51 9.78 14.65
CA VAL A 18 9.85 8.43 14.19
C VAL A 18 11.35 8.32 13.93
N GLU A 19 11.87 7.11 13.91
CA GLU A 19 13.23 6.83 13.47
C GLU A 19 13.20 6.20 12.06
N ARG A 20 13.93 6.81 11.12
CA ARG A 20 14.07 6.31 9.75
C ARG A 20 15.56 6.27 9.40
N PHE A 21 16.08 5.07 9.16
CA PHE A 21 17.51 4.84 8.86
C PHE A 21 18.47 5.50 9.87
N GLY A 22 18.19 5.38 11.16
CA GLY A 22 19.00 5.96 12.24
C GLY A 22 18.84 7.47 12.41
N ARG A 23 17.94 8.11 11.67
CA ARG A 23 17.61 9.53 11.79
C ARG A 23 16.27 9.70 12.47
N ARG A 24 16.23 10.54 13.50
CA ARG A 24 14.98 10.96 14.14
C ARG A 24 14.32 12.06 13.30
N LEU A 25 13.07 11.86 12.93
CA LEU A 25 12.26 12.80 12.15
C LEU A 25 11.01 13.18 12.96
N ASP A 26 10.71 14.47 13.02
CA ASP A 26 9.47 14.97 13.62
C ASP A 26 8.29 14.62 12.71
N LEU A 27 7.18 14.16 13.29
CA LEU A 27 6.00 13.79 12.51
C LEU A 27 5.37 14.98 11.77
N ASP A 28 5.49 16.19 12.31
CA ASP A 28 4.99 17.40 11.65
C ASP A 28 5.71 17.66 10.32
N ALA A 29 6.98 17.26 10.21
CA ALA A 29 7.73 17.34 8.95
C ALA A 29 7.30 16.27 7.94
N LEU A 30 6.58 15.24 8.39
CA LEU A 30 6.08 14.12 7.58
C LEU A 30 4.55 14.17 7.45
N ALA A 31 3.91 15.28 7.78
CA ALA A 31 2.45 15.37 7.88
C ALA A 31 1.72 15.03 6.57
N ASP A 32 2.35 15.31 5.43
CA ASP A 32 1.82 14.99 4.11
C ASP A 32 2.33 13.65 3.56
N GLU A 33 3.21 12.92 4.25
CA GLU A 33 3.63 11.59 3.83
C GLU A 33 2.56 10.54 4.20
N PRO A 34 2.35 9.50 3.36
CA PRO A 34 1.63 8.32 3.77
C PRO A 34 2.22 7.73 5.05
N VAL A 35 1.37 7.46 6.03
CA VAL A 35 1.80 6.78 7.26
C VAL A 35 2.44 5.43 6.93
N GLN A 36 3.52 5.12 7.62
CA GLN A 36 4.27 3.88 7.47
C GLN A 36 4.33 3.09 8.77
N HIS A 37 4.58 1.79 8.61
CA HIS A 37 4.82 0.85 9.69
C HIS A 37 3.63 0.67 10.62
N VAL A 38 2.44 0.62 10.03
CA VAL A 38 1.19 0.25 10.70
C VAL A 38 0.78 -1.16 10.30
N CYS A 39 0.41 -1.99 11.27
CA CYS A 39 -0.09 -3.33 10.98
C CYS A 39 -1.54 -3.30 10.48
N CYS A 40 -2.04 -4.41 9.93
CA CYS A 40 -3.39 -4.48 9.38
C CYS A 40 -4.46 -4.16 10.45
N HIS A 41 -4.22 -4.52 11.71
CA HIS A 41 -5.14 -4.21 12.81
C HIS A 41 -5.18 -2.72 13.14
N GLU A 42 -4.03 -2.03 13.09
CA GLU A 42 -3.95 -0.57 13.29
C GLU A 42 -4.63 0.17 12.14
N ALA A 43 -4.43 -0.28 10.90
CA ALA A 43 -5.08 0.27 9.72
C ALA A 43 -6.62 0.10 9.77
N ASP A 44 -7.10 -1.10 10.11
CA ASP A 44 -8.53 -1.38 10.29
C ASP A 44 -9.14 -0.57 11.45
N ALA A 45 -8.43 -0.43 12.58
CA ALA A 45 -8.87 0.40 13.69
C ALA A 45 -9.01 1.88 13.30
N PHE A 46 -8.05 2.43 12.54
CA PHE A 46 -8.14 3.79 12.00
C PHE A 46 -9.33 3.95 11.05
N CYS A 47 -9.57 2.97 10.18
CA CYS A 47 -10.71 2.98 9.27
C CYS A 47 -12.02 3.06 10.06
N ARG A 48 -12.21 2.18 11.05
CA ARG A 48 -13.42 2.18 11.91
C ARG A 48 -13.61 3.50 12.64
N TRP A 49 -12.54 4.04 13.22
CA TRP A 49 -12.57 5.33 13.91
C TRP A 49 -12.98 6.48 12.97
N SER A 50 -12.49 6.47 11.73
CA SER A 50 -12.78 7.50 10.72
C SER A 50 -14.10 7.30 9.96
N GLY A 51 -14.91 6.29 10.32
CA GLY A 51 -16.15 5.96 9.63
C GLY A 51 -15.92 5.42 8.22
N THR A 52 -14.81 4.71 8.00
CA THR A 52 -14.41 4.11 6.72
C THR A 52 -14.06 2.64 6.90
N ARG A 53 -13.62 1.98 5.82
CA ARG A 53 -13.10 0.61 5.84
C ARG A 53 -11.84 0.49 5.00
N LEU A 54 -11.10 -0.59 5.17
CA LEU A 54 -10.09 -0.98 4.19
C LEU A 54 -10.78 -1.40 2.87
N PRO A 55 -10.19 -1.10 1.71
CA PRO A 55 -10.64 -1.66 0.45
C PRO A 55 -10.41 -3.17 0.45
N THR A 56 -11.24 -3.91 -0.27
CA THR A 56 -10.89 -5.27 -0.71
C THR A 56 -9.78 -5.19 -1.77
N GLU A 57 -9.03 -6.28 -1.97
CA GLU A 57 -8.00 -6.31 -3.03
C GLU A 57 -8.59 -6.08 -4.43
N LEU A 58 -9.86 -6.48 -4.64
CA LEU A 58 -10.56 -6.32 -5.91
C LEU A 58 -10.97 -4.87 -6.15
N GLU A 59 -11.50 -4.19 -5.13
CA GLU A 59 -11.80 -2.75 -5.24
C GLU A 59 -10.53 -1.93 -5.48
N TRP A 60 -9.45 -2.29 -4.77
CA TRP A 60 -8.15 -1.67 -4.97
C TRP A 60 -7.65 -1.86 -6.41
N GLU A 61 -7.71 -3.09 -6.93
CA GLU A 61 -7.26 -3.40 -8.28
C GLU A 61 -8.14 -2.71 -9.34
N ALA A 62 -9.45 -2.66 -9.13
CA ALA A 62 -10.36 -1.92 -10.00
C ALA A 62 -10.02 -0.42 -10.01
N ALA A 63 -9.82 0.18 -8.84
CA ALA A 63 -9.41 1.58 -8.72
C ALA A 63 -8.08 1.88 -9.43
N ALA A 64 -7.18 0.90 -9.45
CA ALA A 64 -5.88 1.01 -10.09
C ALA A 64 -5.87 0.74 -11.58
N ARG A 65 -6.73 -0.14 -12.10
CA ARG A 65 -6.56 -0.67 -13.47
C ARG A 65 -7.73 -0.43 -14.38
N TRP A 66 -8.94 -0.30 -13.85
CA TRP A 66 -10.14 -0.26 -14.68
C TRP A 66 -10.29 1.10 -15.35
N ASP A 67 -10.41 1.08 -16.67
CA ASP A 67 -10.72 2.26 -17.47
C ASP A 67 -12.18 2.18 -17.97
N PRO A 68 -13.09 2.97 -17.38
CA PRO A 68 -14.50 2.95 -17.78
C PRO A 68 -14.72 3.52 -19.17
N ALA A 69 -13.81 4.34 -19.71
CA ALA A 69 -13.96 4.91 -21.05
C ALA A 69 -13.66 3.88 -22.14
N THR A 70 -12.77 2.92 -21.86
CA THR A 70 -12.39 1.87 -22.83
C THR A 70 -12.93 0.49 -22.48
N GLY A 71 -13.49 0.30 -21.28
CA GLY A 71 -13.98 -0.99 -20.79
C GLY A 71 -12.86 -2.02 -20.61
N ARG A 72 -11.64 -1.57 -20.31
CA ARG A 72 -10.44 -2.43 -20.27
C ARG A 72 -9.65 -2.25 -18.98
N ALA A 73 -9.02 -3.32 -18.52
CA ALA A 73 -7.97 -3.24 -17.52
C ALA A 73 -6.63 -2.83 -18.15
N ARG A 74 -5.98 -1.83 -17.56
CA ARG A 74 -4.61 -1.38 -17.88
C ARG A 74 -3.58 -2.19 -17.10
N ARG A 75 -2.30 -2.18 -17.51
CA ARG A 75 -1.21 -2.83 -16.75
C ARG A 75 -0.84 -2.06 -15.48
N TYR A 76 -0.79 -0.73 -15.58
CA TYR A 76 -0.56 0.23 -14.51
C TYR A 76 -1.69 1.29 -14.52
N PRO A 77 -1.83 2.10 -13.46
CA PRO A 77 -2.81 3.18 -13.42
C PRO A 77 -2.75 4.14 -14.62
N TRP A 78 -1.54 4.54 -15.00
CA TRP A 78 -1.29 5.48 -16.09
C TRP A 78 -1.38 4.85 -17.49
N GLY A 79 -1.32 3.52 -17.62
CA GLY A 79 -1.30 2.86 -18.92
C GLY A 79 -0.49 1.57 -18.93
N ASP A 80 0.05 1.21 -20.10
CA ASP A 80 0.84 -0.02 -20.28
C ASP A 80 2.35 0.21 -20.32
N ASP A 81 2.76 1.49 -20.39
CA ASP A 81 4.15 1.90 -20.39
C ASP A 81 4.83 1.59 -19.05
N ALA A 82 6.11 1.29 -19.12
CA ALA A 82 6.92 1.00 -17.95
C ALA A 82 6.90 2.18 -16.94
N PRO A 83 6.98 1.90 -15.63
CA PRO A 83 7.08 2.94 -14.61
C PRO A 83 8.31 3.82 -14.84
N THR A 84 8.13 5.13 -14.66
CA THR A 84 9.21 6.13 -14.69
C THR A 84 9.16 6.97 -13.41
N ALA A 85 10.17 7.83 -13.21
CA ALA A 85 10.17 8.78 -12.08
C ALA A 85 8.96 9.74 -12.09
N ALA A 86 8.31 9.95 -13.24
CA ALA A 86 7.13 10.81 -13.32
C ALA A 86 5.87 10.09 -12.82
N HIS A 87 5.85 8.76 -12.86
CA HIS A 87 4.67 7.95 -12.56
C HIS A 87 4.58 7.56 -11.08
N ALA A 88 5.70 7.17 -10.46
CA ALA A 88 5.69 6.59 -9.12
C ALA A 88 7.05 6.68 -8.43
N ASN A 89 7.03 6.67 -7.10
CA ASN A 89 8.22 6.48 -6.25
C ASN A 89 8.49 4.99 -6.05
N LEU A 90 9.55 4.49 -6.68
CA LEU A 90 9.95 3.08 -6.69
C LEU A 90 11.47 2.94 -6.72
N GLY A 91 11.98 1.76 -6.39
CA GLY A 91 13.39 1.40 -6.56
C GLY A 91 14.35 2.14 -5.64
N GLN A 92 13.91 2.49 -4.43
CA GLN A 92 14.74 3.11 -3.39
C GLN A 92 15.41 4.43 -3.83
N ARG A 93 14.74 5.18 -4.70
CA ARG A 93 15.23 6.50 -5.17
C ARG A 93 15.19 7.57 -4.09
N HIS A 94 14.32 7.36 -3.11
CA HIS A 94 14.13 8.21 -1.93
C HIS A 94 14.19 7.31 -0.70
N ASP A 95 14.67 7.84 0.42
CA ASP A 95 14.73 7.12 1.70
C ASP A 95 13.37 7.13 2.42
N GLY A 96 12.26 7.04 1.68
CA GLY A 96 10.91 7.20 2.22
C GLY A 96 9.83 7.39 1.15
N PRO A 97 8.55 7.41 1.57
CA PRO A 97 7.44 7.73 0.69
C PRO A 97 7.48 9.23 0.33
N ALA A 98 6.91 9.59 -0.81
CA ALA A 98 6.70 10.99 -1.15
C ALA A 98 5.41 11.53 -0.50
N ALA A 99 5.27 12.84 -0.44
CA ALA A 99 4.03 13.48 -0.02
C ALA A 99 2.84 13.04 -0.89
N VAL A 100 1.67 12.90 -0.26
CA VAL A 100 0.43 12.55 -0.94
C VAL A 100 0.10 13.57 -2.04
N GLY A 101 -0.44 13.08 -3.16
CA GLY A 101 -0.77 13.93 -4.30
C GLY A 101 0.39 14.21 -5.26
N ASN A 102 1.61 13.83 -4.90
CA ASN A 102 2.75 13.81 -5.82
C ASN A 102 2.52 12.81 -6.99
N PHE A 103 3.36 12.89 -8.02
CA PHE A 103 3.28 12.08 -9.25
C PHE A 103 1.90 12.10 -9.93
N PRO A 104 1.41 13.28 -10.37
CA PRO A 104 0.10 13.39 -11.01
C PRO A 104 -0.01 12.57 -12.30
N ALA A 105 1.10 12.33 -13.01
CA ALA A 105 1.13 11.45 -14.19
C ALA A 105 0.91 9.97 -13.83
N GLY A 106 0.98 9.59 -12.55
CA GLY A 106 0.71 8.25 -12.05
C GLY A 106 -0.76 7.97 -11.73
N ALA A 107 -1.67 8.90 -12.01
CA ALA A 107 -3.08 8.73 -11.70
C ALA A 107 -3.74 7.61 -12.50
N SER A 108 -4.71 6.91 -11.89
CA SER A 108 -5.56 5.95 -12.57
C SER A 108 -6.60 6.66 -13.47
N PRO A 109 -7.32 5.92 -14.35
CA PRO A 109 -8.42 6.49 -15.16
C PRO A 109 -9.54 7.10 -14.31
N LEU A 110 -9.65 6.66 -13.05
CA LEU A 110 -10.61 7.18 -12.08
C LEU A 110 -10.05 8.37 -11.27
N GLY A 111 -8.85 8.85 -11.61
CA GLY A 111 -8.19 9.98 -10.95
C GLY A 111 -7.49 9.64 -9.64
N VAL A 112 -7.43 8.37 -9.25
CA VAL A 112 -6.81 7.94 -7.99
C VAL A 112 -5.29 7.98 -8.12
N ARG A 113 -4.61 8.61 -7.16
CA ARG A 113 -3.14 8.79 -7.15
C ARG A 113 -2.47 7.96 -6.05
N GLY A 114 -1.17 7.73 -6.22
CA GLY A 114 -0.33 7.03 -5.24
C GLY A 114 -0.73 5.56 -5.07
N LEU A 115 -1.25 4.93 -6.13
CA LEU A 115 -1.61 3.51 -6.11
C LEU A 115 -0.42 2.60 -6.41
N ILE A 116 0.67 3.12 -6.97
CA ILE A 116 1.90 2.35 -7.20
C ILE A 116 3.04 3.09 -6.53
N GLY A 117 3.81 2.38 -5.70
CA GLY A 117 4.92 2.96 -4.95
C GLY A 117 4.50 3.62 -3.65
N ASP A 118 5.43 4.36 -3.05
CA ASP A 118 5.32 4.97 -1.72
C ASP A 118 5.13 3.95 -0.58
N VAL A 119 3.94 3.37 -0.41
CA VAL A 119 3.69 2.37 0.64
C VAL A 119 2.91 1.17 0.09
N TRP A 120 3.21 -0.01 0.63
CA TRP A 120 2.30 -1.13 0.49
C TRP A 120 0.98 -0.82 1.20
N GLU A 121 -0.15 -0.92 0.50
CA GLU A 121 -1.46 -0.59 1.07
C GLU A 121 -2.15 -1.86 1.56
N TRP A 122 -2.47 -1.95 2.86
CA TRP A 122 -3.27 -3.04 3.42
C TRP A 122 -4.68 -3.09 2.80
N THR A 123 -5.19 -4.31 2.61
CA THR A 123 -6.57 -4.58 2.17
C THR A 123 -7.31 -5.42 3.20
N ALA A 124 -8.65 -5.44 3.11
CA ALA A 124 -9.51 -6.30 3.92
C ALA A 124 -9.45 -7.79 3.49
N SER A 125 -8.82 -8.10 2.35
CA SER A 125 -8.83 -9.43 1.74
C SER A 125 -7.82 -10.37 2.40
N THR A 126 -8.26 -11.61 2.63
CA THR A 126 -7.38 -12.74 2.94
C THR A 126 -6.62 -13.19 1.68
N PHE A 127 -5.44 -13.77 1.83
CA PHE A 127 -4.69 -14.25 0.68
C PHE A 127 -5.21 -15.63 0.25
N THR A 128 -6.06 -15.64 -0.77
CA THR A 128 -6.68 -16.86 -1.32
C THR A 128 -6.48 -16.95 -2.83
N PRO A 129 -6.56 -18.14 -3.45
CA PRO A 129 -6.44 -18.27 -4.89
C PRO A 129 -7.64 -17.60 -5.57
N HIS A 130 -7.40 -16.87 -6.65
CA HIS A 130 -8.48 -16.44 -7.53
C HIS A 130 -9.10 -17.66 -8.24
N PRO A 131 -10.37 -17.58 -8.67
CA PRO A 131 -10.98 -18.63 -9.49
C PRO A 131 -10.12 -18.94 -10.72
N GLY A 132 -9.83 -20.23 -10.92
CA GLY A 132 -8.98 -20.69 -12.03
C GLY A 132 -7.48 -20.49 -11.82
N TYR A 133 -7.01 -20.23 -10.59
CA TYR A 133 -5.58 -20.20 -10.27
C TYR A 133 -4.90 -21.50 -10.71
N VAL A 134 -3.78 -21.33 -11.43
CA VAL A 134 -2.86 -22.41 -11.78
C VAL A 134 -1.46 -21.93 -11.42
N THR A 135 -0.73 -22.76 -10.68
CA THR A 135 0.63 -22.47 -10.27
C THR A 135 1.57 -22.31 -11.47
N PHE A 136 2.41 -21.28 -11.42
CA PHE A 136 3.51 -21.10 -12.36
C PHE A 136 4.56 -20.11 -11.81
N PRO A 137 5.86 -20.36 -12.00
CA PRO A 137 6.51 -21.65 -12.20
C PRO A 137 6.77 -22.38 -10.86
N TYR A 138 6.47 -21.78 -9.72
CA TYR A 138 6.90 -22.22 -8.39
C TYR A 138 5.72 -22.20 -7.41
N ALA A 139 5.27 -23.37 -6.95
CA ALA A 139 4.06 -23.55 -6.14
C ALA A 139 4.16 -22.86 -4.78
N GLU A 140 5.31 -23.05 -4.14
CA GLU A 140 5.63 -22.58 -2.80
C GLU A 140 5.72 -21.04 -2.73
N TYR A 141 5.72 -20.35 -3.88
CA TYR A 141 5.60 -18.90 -3.90
C TYR A 141 4.24 -18.42 -3.37
N SER A 142 3.15 -19.18 -3.51
CA SER A 142 1.81 -18.72 -3.11
C SER A 142 0.97 -19.78 -2.43
N GLU A 143 1.01 -21.03 -2.86
CA GLU A 143 0.08 -22.06 -2.39
C GLU A 143 0.17 -22.28 -0.88
N VAL A 144 1.38 -22.27 -0.34
CA VAL A 144 1.63 -22.48 1.10
C VAL A 144 1.15 -21.33 1.99
N PHE A 145 0.82 -20.18 1.40
CA PHE A 145 0.35 -19.00 2.09
C PHE A 145 -1.15 -18.77 1.90
N PHE A 146 -1.83 -19.60 1.11
CA PHE A 146 -3.28 -19.47 0.95
C PHE A 146 -3.99 -19.80 2.26
N GLY A 147 -4.88 -18.92 2.69
CA GLY A 147 -5.63 -19.07 3.93
C GLY A 147 -6.11 -17.75 4.49
N ASP A 148 -6.61 -17.80 5.72
CA ASP A 148 -7.13 -16.66 6.47
C ASP A 148 -6.09 -16.04 7.42
N GLU A 149 -4.91 -16.65 7.55
CA GLU A 149 -3.80 -16.16 8.38
C GLU A 149 -3.16 -14.86 7.84
N TYR A 150 -3.17 -14.69 6.52
CA TYR A 150 -2.52 -13.57 5.84
C TYR A 150 -3.53 -12.53 5.37
N ARG A 151 -3.07 -11.29 5.23
CA ARG A 151 -3.81 -10.21 4.58
C ARG A 151 -3.05 -9.70 3.38
N VAL A 152 -3.78 -9.36 2.33
CA VAL A 152 -3.20 -8.88 1.07
C VAL A 152 -2.77 -7.42 1.19
N LEU A 153 -1.60 -7.09 0.67
CA LEU A 153 -1.15 -5.73 0.40
C LEU A 153 -0.96 -5.50 -1.10
N ARG A 154 -1.13 -4.23 -1.51
CA ARG A 154 -1.12 -3.82 -2.92
C ARG A 154 -0.23 -2.61 -3.16
N GLY A 155 0.09 -2.36 -4.43
CA GLY A 155 0.73 -1.12 -4.90
C GLY A 155 2.26 -1.11 -4.94
N GLY A 156 2.93 -1.79 -4.02
CA GLY A 156 4.37 -1.64 -3.87
C GLY A 156 4.73 -0.43 -3.03
N SER A 157 5.88 -0.47 -2.35
CA SER A 157 6.41 0.69 -1.62
C SER A 157 7.50 1.42 -2.40
N TRP A 158 7.96 2.55 -1.86
CA TRP A 158 9.12 3.30 -2.37
C TRP A 158 10.37 2.41 -2.53
N ALA A 159 10.48 1.34 -1.74
CA ALA A 159 11.60 0.41 -1.77
C ALA A 159 11.44 -0.75 -2.77
N ALA A 160 10.25 -0.92 -3.35
CA ALA A 160 9.95 -2.03 -4.25
C ALA A 160 10.63 -1.84 -5.62
N ASP A 161 11.18 -2.92 -6.17
CA ASP A 161 11.74 -2.92 -7.51
C ASP A 161 10.62 -2.76 -8.57
N PRO A 162 10.81 -1.90 -9.59
CA PRO A 162 9.87 -1.74 -10.71
C PRO A 162 9.42 -3.05 -11.37
N VAL A 163 10.22 -4.12 -11.36
CA VAL A 163 9.86 -5.43 -11.92
C VAL A 163 8.78 -6.15 -11.10
N ALA A 164 8.72 -5.87 -9.80
CA ALA A 164 7.85 -6.52 -8.83
C ALA A 164 6.62 -5.67 -8.46
N VAL A 165 6.33 -4.61 -9.23
CA VAL A 165 5.16 -3.75 -9.02
C VAL A 165 4.35 -3.66 -10.29
N ARG A 166 3.07 -4.04 -10.22
CA ARG A 166 2.07 -3.91 -11.28
C ARG A 166 0.72 -3.72 -10.61
N GLY A 167 -0.26 -3.17 -11.33
CA GLY A 167 -1.61 -3.01 -10.79
C GLY A 167 -2.26 -4.31 -10.32
N ALA A 168 -1.78 -5.47 -10.80
CA ALA A 168 -2.25 -6.81 -10.43
C ALA A 168 -1.38 -7.53 -9.38
N PHE A 169 -0.21 -6.98 -9.00
CA PHE A 169 0.73 -7.68 -8.12
C PHE A 169 0.23 -7.76 -6.68
N ARG A 170 0.18 -8.97 -6.11
CA ARG A 170 -0.29 -9.25 -4.75
C ARG A 170 0.92 -9.50 -3.85
N ASN A 171 1.04 -8.69 -2.81
CA ASN A 171 1.88 -9.02 -1.66
C ASN A 171 0.97 -9.51 -0.52
N TRP A 172 1.52 -10.21 0.46
CA TRP A 172 0.79 -10.67 1.64
C TRP A 172 1.74 -10.76 2.83
N ASP A 173 1.20 -10.55 4.03
CA ASP A 173 1.92 -10.83 5.27
C ASP A 173 0.91 -11.07 6.41
N TYR A 174 1.40 -11.54 7.55
CA TYR A 174 0.59 -11.67 8.76
C TYR A 174 0.07 -10.29 9.18
N PRO A 175 -1.19 -10.18 9.65
CA PRO A 175 -1.81 -8.89 9.95
C PRO A 175 -1.17 -8.13 11.10
N ILE A 176 -0.32 -8.80 11.91
CA ILE A 176 0.46 -8.21 13.00
C ILE A 176 1.76 -7.54 12.54
N ARG A 177 2.19 -7.80 11.29
CA ARG A 177 3.47 -7.30 10.76
C ARG A 177 3.34 -5.83 10.40
N ARG A 178 4.44 -5.12 10.65
CA ARG A 178 4.52 -3.66 10.47
C ARG A 178 5.93 -3.15 10.24
N GLN A 179 6.94 -4.01 10.39
CA GLN A 179 8.32 -3.69 10.02
C GLN A 179 8.48 -3.47 8.51
N ILE A 180 7.56 -4.00 7.70
CA ILE A 180 7.49 -3.75 6.26
C ILE A 180 7.06 -2.30 5.99
N PHE A 181 7.36 -1.78 4.79
CA PHE A 181 6.97 -0.43 4.35
C PHE A 181 5.49 -0.36 3.96
N CYS A 182 4.61 -0.67 4.91
CA CYS A 182 3.17 -0.69 4.73
C CYS A 182 2.47 0.51 5.38
N GLY A 183 1.41 0.95 4.73
CA GLY A 183 0.47 1.98 5.16
C GLY A 183 -0.95 1.53 4.85
N LEU A 184 -1.83 2.50 4.59
CA LEU A 184 -3.22 2.22 4.25
C LEU A 184 -3.79 3.25 3.28
N ARG A 185 -4.87 2.82 2.64
CA ARG A 185 -5.84 3.67 1.97
C ARG A 185 -7.22 3.30 2.47
N VAL A 186 -8.10 4.30 2.61
CA VAL A 186 -9.47 4.09 3.04
C VAL A 186 -10.41 3.92 1.85
N ALA A 187 -11.49 3.18 2.07
CA ALA A 187 -12.63 3.03 1.18
C ALA A 187 -13.93 3.32 1.95
N ARG A 188 -14.98 3.65 1.21
CA ARG A 188 -16.34 3.86 1.74
C ARG A 188 -17.34 3.19 0.81
N ASP A 189 -18.43 2.70 1.39
CA ASP A 189 -19.58 2.27 0.62
C ASP A 189 -20.29 3.50 0.01
N ALA A 190 -21.01 3.29 -1.08
CA ALA A 190 -21.69 4.34 -1.85
C ALA A 190 -22.96 4.85 -1.17
#